data_AF-A0A1I2B5U6-F1
#
_entry.id   AF-A0A1I2B5U6-F1
#
_cell.length_a   1.000
_cell.length_b   1.000
_cell.length_c   1.000
_cell.angle_alpha   90.00
_cell.angle_beta   90.00
_cell.angle_gamma   90.00
#
_symmetry.space_group_name_H-M   'P 1'
#
loop_
_entity.id
_entity.type
_entity.pdbx_description
1 polymer ?
#
loop_
_entity_poly.entity_id
_entity_poly.type
_entity_poly.pdbx_seq_one_letter_code
_entity_poly.pdbx_strand_id
1 'polypeptide(L)'
;MRALLTIAFFLFILLSGAGEKVHAARLDSIQIIIPKEQLILPGETFNLGVLAYKRNGKIKKNSGLLWRYKVEVVGGTYQAGQITVNPELSPSKGKYIRIKVFPRRHPELTREAYVPLNYETNLEFVPTHSFDKAPGVRVEGQLIRTYNNGQIRVSDKLRKKREAENFRFATDGGFWDKGKFTIHPDFQQIKGHQSRLFIQSVNTPSIIDTFSIQLDYKHNYQLQVYGRSGMDGHHGFSGSDGSFDGADGSPGGHGADGEYGEHAPDIGVWVDLYHDSLLNQPLLYVYAENLWTGKEHRYLINPAGGHFSVNSIGGRGGDGGHGGRGGDGAKGRDGEIWIERKVEKKRVHKPFKETKIVTEKKTITNSEGEEEEIEVKKEVVVTVWKEVEEEVVIEIKHQYPGLDGGNGGPGGTGGIAGDGGDGGSIWLYFTEDARPWQHLIRARSSGGSAGRNGDGGRGGNGGRGGDGKPTGRSGYNGPDGPSVFGWAYDGHDGKIQIMPTEEFFFYLSVTP
;
A
#
# COMPACT_ATOMS: atom_id res chain seq x y z
N MET A 1 26.00 29.42 -53.31
CA MET A 1 26.25 29.86 -54.70
C MET A 1 25.24 30.98 -55.02
N ARG A 2 25.71 32.24 -55.08
CA ARG A 2 25.04 33.52 -55.46
C ARG A 2 23.75 33.92 -54.70
N ALA A 3 23.56 35.13 -54.18
CA ALA A 3 24.40 36.32 -54.02
C ALA A 3 23.79 37.23 -52.93
N LEU A 4 24.67 37.89 -52.16
CA LEU A 4 24.45 39.03 -51.27
C LEU A 4 24.35 40.35 -52.07
N LEU A 5 23.52 41.29 -51.61
CA LEU A 5 23.61 42.78 -51.63
C LEU A 5 22.15 43.31 -51.54
N THR A 6 21.76 44.31 -50.75
CA THR A 6 22.38 45.63 -50.54
C THR A 6 21.73 46.31 -49.33
N ILE A 7 22.55 47.01 -48.54
CA ILE A 7 22.18 47.92 -47.45
C ILE A 7 22.16 49.36 -47.98
N ALA A 8 21.28 50.19 -47.40
CA ALA A 8 21.21 51.66 -47.40
C ALA A 8 20.51 52.38 -48.58
N PHE A 9 19.31 52.92 -48.33
CA PHE A 9 18.98 54.35 -48.48
C PHE A 9 17.56 54.66 -47.93
N PHE A 10 17.37 55.90 -47.44
CA PHE A 10 16.14 56.56 -46.96
C PHE A 10 15.74 56.51 -45.47
N LEU A 11 16.54 57.25 -44.71
CA LEU A 11 16.09 58.16 -43.66
C LEU A 11 15.42 59.39 -44.30
N PHE A 12 14.07 59.50 -44.34
CA PHE A 12 13.27 60.77 -44.39
C PHE A 12 11.77 60.48 -44.70
N ILE A 13 10.93 60.21 -43.69
CA ILE A 13 9.54 60.74 -43.55
C ILE A 13 9.20 60.72 -42.04
N LEU A 14 9.67 61.74 -41.33
CA LEU A 14 8.99 62.27 -40.16
C LEU A 14 8.20 63.50 -40.67
N LEU A 15 7.01 63.69 -40.10
CA LEU A 15 6.10 64.84 -40.21
C LEU A 15 5.06 64.84 -41.35
N SER A 16 3.83 65.18 -40.93
CA SER A 16 2.62 65.52 -41.70
C SER A 16 1.64 64.41 -42.11
N GLY A 17 1.48 63.38 -41.28
CA GLY A 17 0.16 62.76 -41.10
C GLY A 17 -0.63 63.59 -40.09
N ALA A 18 -1.28 64.66 -40.55
CA ALA A 18 -2.22 65.42 -39.74
C ALA A 18 -3.14 64.45 -39.01
N GLY A 19 -3.12 64.50 -37.68
CA GLY A 19 -4.03 63.74 -36.85
C GLY A 19 -5.44 64.20 -37.16
N GLU A 20 -6.09 63.55 -38.12
CA GLU A 20 -7.52 63.35 -38.02
C GLU A 20 -7.69 62.71 -36.64
N LYS A 21 -8.13 63.52 -35.67
CA LYS A 21 -8.72 63.02 -34.44
C LYS A 21 -9.76 62.05 -34.94
N VAL A 22 -9.42 60.76 -34.99
CA VAL A 22 -10.33 59.69 -35.38
C VAL A 22 -11.44 59.80 -34.37
N HIS A 23 -12.47 60.57 -34.71
CA HIS A 23 -13.55 60.89 -33.82
C HIS A 23 -14.11 59.54 -33.45
N ALA A 24 -13.89 59.15 -32.19
CA ALA A 24 -14.25 57.83 -31.71
C ALA A 24 -15.71 57.63 -32.09
N ALA A 25 -15.95 56.78 -33.09
CA ALA A 25 -17.22 56.76 -33.78
C ALA A 25 -18.34 56.57 -32.75
N ARG A 26 -19.27 57.53 -32.73
CA ARG A 26 -20.34 57.59 -31.72
C ARG A 26 -21.11 56.28 -31.74
N LEU A 27 -21.39 55.78 -30.54
CA LEU A 27 -22.27 54.63 -30.36
C LEU A 27 -23.66 55.01 -30.85
N ASP A 28 -24.31 54.11 -31.57
CA ASP A 28 -25.65 54.33 -32.11
C ASP A 28 -26.69 53.54 -31.33
N SER A 29 -26.44 52.24 -31.14
CA SER A 29 -27.30 51.37 -30.34
C SER A 29 -26.52 50.21 -29.74
N ILE A 30 -27.14 49.50 -28.80
CA ILE A 30 -26.62 48.25 -28.26
C ILE A 30 -27.67 47.14 -28.32
N GLN A 31 -27.19 45.90 -28.27
CA GLN A 31 -28.01 44.70 -28.16
C GLN A 31 -27.40 43.75 -27.11
N ILE A 32 -28.25 43.20 -26.25
CA ILE A 32 -27.86 42.16 -25.29
C ILE A 32 -27.83 40.82 -26.03
N ILE A 33 -26.72 40.07 -25.90
CA ILE A 33 -26.61 38.70 -26.42
C ILE A 33 -26.53 37.73 -25.26
N ILE A 34 -27.36 36.70 -25.32
CA ILE A 34 -27.34 35.56 -24.42
C ILE A 34 -27.17 34.31 -25.30
N PRO A 35 -26.18 33.46 -25.03
CA PRO A 35 -26.00 32.22 -25.80
C PRO A 35 -27.23 31.33 -25.66
N LYS A 36 -27.90 30.99 -26.77
CA LYS A 36 -29.10 30.14 -26.75
C LYS A 36 -28.83 28.72 -26.25
N GLU A 37 -27.60 28.24 -26.45
CA GLU A 37 -27.14 26.91 -26.03
C GLU A 37 -26.82 26.84 -24.54
N GLN A 38 -26.72 27.98 -23.84
CA GLN A 38 -26.33 27.99 -22.43
C GLN A 38 -27.56 27.81 -21.54
N LEU A 39 -27.49 26.84 -20.63
CA LEU A 39 -28.46 26.67 -19.56
C LEU A 39 -28.40 27.84 -18.57
N ILE A 40 -29.56 28.38 -18.22
CA ILE A 40 -29.75 29.48 -17.28
C ILE A 40 -30.53 28.93 -16.09
N LEU A 41 -29.80 28.45 -15.09
CA LEU A 41 -30.34 27.73 -13.92
C LEU A 41 -30.07 28.50 -12.63
N PRO A 42 -30.96 28.41 -11.61
CA PRO A 42 -30.71 28.96 -10.28
C PRO A 42 -29.37 28.51 -9.70
N GLY A 43 -28.58 29.44 -9.16
CA GLY A 43 -27.26 29.18 -8.59
C GLY A 43 -26.13 28.99 -9.61
N GLU A 44 -26.43 28.92 -10.91
CA GLU A 44 -25.42 28.80 -11.96
C GLU A 44 -25.08 30.15 -12.58
N THR A 45 -23.94 30.16 -13.27
CA THR A 45 -23.39 31.36 -13.90
C THR A 45 -23.43 31.22 -15.42
N PHE A 46 -23.86 32.28 -16.11
CA PHE A 46 -23.86 32.33 -17.57
C PHE A 46 -23.23 33.60 -18.13
N ASN A 47 -22.79 33.53 -19.39
CA ASN A 47 -22.07 34.64 -20.02
C ASN A 47 -23.04 35.66 -20.61
N LEU A 48 -22.77 36.94 -20.36
CA LEU A 48 -23.48 38.08 -20.95
C LEU A 48 -22.63 38.73 -22.04
N GLY A 49 -23.16 38.82 -23.25
CA GLY A 49 -22.56 39.56 -24.35
C GLY A 49 -23.29 40.88 -24.63
N VAL A 50 -22.57 41.86 -25.18
CA VAL A 50 -23.17 43.09 -25.72
C VAL A 50 -22.60 43.38 -27.11
N LEU A 51 -23.48 43.55 -28.10
CA LEU A 51 -23.12 44.17 -29.37
C LEU A 51 -23.31 45.67 -29.26
N ALA A 52 -22.31 46.43 -29.68
CA ALA A 52 -22.44 47.86 -29.90
C ALA A 52 -22.37 48.16 -31.39
N TYR A 53 -23.42 48.81 -31.88
CA TYR A 53 -23.51 49.33 -33.24
C TYR A 53 -23.04 50.78 -33.20
N LYS A 54 -22.09 51.12 -34.08
CA LYS A 54 -21.61 52.49 -34.25
C LYS A 54 -22.29 53.12 -35.45
N ARG A 55 -22.41 54.44 -35.47
CA ARG A 55 -23.04 55.18 -36.58
C ARG A 55 -22.38 54.95 -37.94
N ASN A 56 -21.12 54.53 -37.96
CA ASN A 56 -20.39 54.19 -39.19
C ASN A 56 -20.59 52.74 -39.65
N GLY A 57 -21.64 52.05 -39.15
CA GLY A 57 -21.95 50.66 -39.49
C GLY A 57 -21.04 49.61 -38.83
N LYS A 58 -19.95 50.01 -38.13
CA LYS A 58 -19.06 49.06 -37.45
C LYS A 58 -19.76 48.46 -36.23
N ILE A 59 -19.79 47.13 -36.16
CA ILE A 59 -20.30 46.36 -35.02
C ILE A 59 -19.12 45.96 -34.14
N LYS A 60 -19.20 46.21 -32.83
CA LYS A 60 -18.23 45.72 -31.86
C LYS A 60 -18.90 44.74 -30.91
N LYS A 61 -18.46 43.49 -30.92
CA LYS A 61 -18.86 42.46 -29.94
C LYS A 61 -17.96 42.53 -28.72
N ASN A 62 -18.54 42.65 -27.54
CA ASN A 62 -17.82 42.47 -26.27
C ASN A 62 -18.38 41.23 -25.56
N SER A 63 -17.56 40.19 -25.45
CA SER A 63 -17.81 39.02 -24.61
C SER A 63 -16.86 39.08 -23.40
N GLY A 64 -17.38 39.07 -22.17
CA GLY A 64 -16.58 38.97 -20.94
C GLY A 64 -16.13 40.32 -20.34
N LEU A 65 -15.43 41.18 -21.06
CA LEU A 65 -14.94 42.46 -20.50
C LEU A 65 -15.85 43.66 -20.84
N LEU A 66 -16.90 43.83 -20.02
CA LEU A 66 -17.88 44.91 -20.14
C LEU A 66 -17.57 46.11 -19.22
N TRP A 67 -16.31 46.45 -18.95
CA TRP A 67 -15.93 47.59 -18.11
C TRP A 67 -16.48 48.96 -18.62
N ARG A 68 -16.81 49.02 -19.91
CA ARG A 68 -17.43 50.20 -20.55
C ARG A 68 -18.95 50.31 -20.33
N TYR A 69 -19.56 49.30 -19.74
CA TYR A 69 -21.00 49.20 -19.52
C TYR A 69 -21.28 49.12 -18.03
N LYS A 70 -22.46 49.58 -17.63
CA LYS A 70 -23.06 49.24 -16.35
C LYS A 70 -24.15 48.20 -16.63
N VAL A 71 -24.15 47.15 -15.81
CA VAL A 71 -25.09 46.04 -15.90
C VAL A 71 -25.78 45.94 -14.55
N GLU A 72 -27.10 45.96 -14.57
CA GLU A 72 -27.96 45.79 -13.41
C GLU A 72 -28.80 44.53 -13.63
N VAL A 73 -28.81 43.64 -12.65
CA VAL A 73 -29.52 42.35 -12.75
C VAL A 73 -30.48 42.24 -11.58
N VAL A 74 -31.75 41.91 -11.87
CA VAL A 74 -32.73 41.50 -10.86
C VAL A 74 -32.93 40.00 -10.97
N GLY A 75 -32.80 39.30 -9.84
CA GLY A 75 -32.81 37.83 -9.79
C GLY A 75 -31.43 37.18 -9.95
N GLY A 76 -30.35 37.94 -9.77
CA GLY A 76 -28.98 37.44 -9.83
C GLY A 76 -27.95 38.53 -9.55
N THR A 77 -26.67 38.17 -9.63
CA THR A 77 -25.53 39.09 -9.49
C THR A 77 -24.72 39.11 -10.78
N TYR A 78 -24.09 40.24 -11.08
CA TYR A 78 -23.25 40.39 -12.27
C TYR A 78 -21.80 40.68 -11.87
N GLN A 79 -20.86 39.91 -12.43
CA GLN A 79 -19.43 40.10 -12.23
C GLN A 79 -18.65 39.74 -13.50
N ALA A 80 -17.79 40.65 -13.95
CA ALA A 80 -16.83 40.41 -15.04
C ALA A 80 -17.42 39.74 -16.30
N GLY A 81 -18.58 40.22 -16.76
CA GLY A 81 -19.23 39.70 -17.97
C GLY A 81 -20.07 38.45 -17.77
N GLN A 82 -20.22 38.00 -16.52
CA GLN A 82 -21.00 36.84 -16.15
C GLN A 82 -22.14 37.22 -15.21
N ILE A 83 -23.25 36.49 -15.29
CA ILE A 83 -24.38 36.62 -14.38
C ILE A 83 -24.56 35.32 -13.62
N THR A 84 -24.53 35.37 -12.29
CA THR A 84 -24.90 34.26 -11.41
C THR A 84 -26.37 34.42 -11.01
N VAL A 85 -27.19 33.43 -11.33
CA VAL A 85 -28.64 33.45 -11.05
C VAL A 85 -28.89 33.20 -9.55
N ASN A 86 -29.83 33.92 -8.93
CA ASN A 86 -30.18 33.69 -7.51
C ASN A 86 -30.71 32.25 -7.30
N PRO A 87 -30.12 31.45 -6.40
CA PRO A 87 -30.60 30.10 -6.06
C PRO A 87 -32.07 30.04 -5.60
N GLU A 88 -32.59 31.10 -4.96
CA GLU A 88 -33.98 31.20 -4.48
C GLU A 88 -35.02 31.21 -5.60
N LEU A 89 -34.57 31.37 -6.86
CA LEU A 89 -35.45 31.22 -8.01
C LEU A 89 -35.77 29.74 -8.33
N SER A 90 -35.31 28.77 -7.54
CA SER A 90 -35.79 27.39 -7.62
C SER A 90 -37.19 27.23 -6.97
N PRO A 91 -38.15 26.50 -7.57
CA PRO A 91 -38.11 25.92 -8.91
C PRO A 91 -38.24 26.99 -9.99
N SER A 92 -37.59 26.78 -11.14
CA SER A 92 -37.42 27.77 -12.22
C SER A 92 -38.66 28.04 -13.08
N LYS A 93 -39.67 27.15 -13.06
CA LYS A 93 -40.80 27.19 -14.02
C LYS A 93 -41.57 28.51 -13.92
N GLY A 94 -41.69 29.23 -15.05
CA GLY A 94 -42.38 30.51 -15.13
C GLY A 94 -41.60 31.72 -14.58
N LYS A 95 -40.37 31.53 -14.11
CA LYS A 95 -39.50 32.60 -13.59
C LYS A 95 -38.53 33.11 -14.66
N TYR A 96 -38.08 34.35 -14.48
CA TYR A 96 -37.13 35.01 -15.36
C TYR A 96 -36.20 35.92 -14.54
N ILE A 97 -35.07 36.29 -15.13
CA ILE A 97 -34.22 37.38 -14.62
C ILE A 97 -34.38 38.60 -15.52
N ARG A 98 -34.27 39.80 -14.93
CA ARG A 98 -34.27 41.06 -15.67
C ARG A 98 -32.85 41.60 -15.74
N ILE A 99 -32.34 41.80 -16.95
CA ILE A 99 -31.01 42.35 -17.21
C ILE A 99 -31.16 43.71 -17.84
N LYS A 100 -30.54 44.73 -17.24
CA LYS A 100 -30.48 46.08 -17.76
C LYS A 100 -29.03 46.46 -18.04
N VAL A 101 -28.75 46.85 -19.27
CA VAL A 101 -27.39 47.18 -19.75
C VAL A 101 -27.39 48.56 -20.38
N PHE A 102 -26.40 49.38 -20.02
CA PHE A 102 -26.17 50.67 -20.68
C PHE A 102 -24.68 51.05 -20.69
N PRO A 103 -24.19 51.74 -21.74
CA PRO A 103 -22.84 52.27 -21.77
C PRO A 103 -22.67 53.35 -20.69
N ARG A 104 -21.55 53.33 -19.95
CA ARG A 104 -21.30 54.31 -18.87
C ARG A 104 -21.28 55.77 -19.35
N ARG A 105 -20.90 55.99 -20.61
CA ARG A 105 -20.84 57.33 -21.24
C ARG A 105 -22.12 57.73 -21.98
N HIS A 106 -23.04 56.80 -22.19
CA HIS A 106 -24.27 57.00 -22.96
C HIS A 106 -25.45 56.25 -22.31
N PRO A 107 -25.89 56.62 -21.09
CA PRO A 107 -26.95 55.91 -20.37
C PRO A 107 -28.30 55.86 -21.12
N GLU A 108 -28.54 56.82 -22.02
CA GLU A 108 -29.72 56.88 -22.88
C GLU A 108 -29.85 55.66 -23.82
N LEU A 109 -28.74 54.99 -24.15
CA LEU A 109 -28.72 53.78 -24.97
C LEU A 109 -29.03 52.51 -24.17
N THR A 110 -29.87 52.62 -23.14
CA THR A 110 -30.25 51.52 -22.26
C THR A 110 -31.00 50.43 -23.02
N ARG A 111 -30.68 49.17 -22.72
CA ARG A 111 -31.46 48.00 -23.12
C ARG A 111 -31.80 47.15 -21.93
N GLU A 112 -33.00 46.58 -21.98
CA GLU A 112 -33.49 45.62 -20.99
C GLU A 112 -33.83 44.31 -21.68
N ALA A 113 -33.58 43.20 -21.00
CA ALA A 113 -33.93 41.86 -21.45
C ALA A 113 -34.53 41.07 -20.28
N TYR A 114 -35.62 40.36 -20.56
CA TYR A 114 -36.23 39.39 -19.65
C TYR A 114 -35.84 38.00 -20.14
N VAL A 115 -35.09 37.28 -19.31
CA VAL A 115 -34.48 36.02 -19.70
C VAL A 115 -35.16 34.90 -18.93
N PRO A 116 -35.95 34.04 -19.61
CA PRO A 116 -36.61 32.94 -18.93
C PRO A 116 -35.56 31.97 -18.38
N LEU A 117 -35.81 31.45 -17.19
CA LEU A 117 -34.97 30.39 -16.63
C LEU A 117 -35.26 29.08 -17.32
N ASN A 118 -34.22 28.26 -17.47
CA ASN A 118 -34.39 26.88 -17.87
C ASN A 118 -34.92 26.07 -16.69
N TYR A 119 -35.82 25.14 -16.99
CA TYR A 119 -36.34 24.19 -16.01
C TYR A 119 -36.28 22.79 -16.60
N GLU A 120 -36.11 21.81 -15.72
CA GLU A 120 -36.03 20.40 -16.09
C GLU A 120 -37.41 19.93 -16.54
N THR A 121 -37.45 19.26 -17.69
CA THR A 121 -38.67 18.68 -18.27
C THR A 121 -38.65 17.17 -18.28
N ASN A 122 -37.46 16.55 -18.22
CA ASN A 122 -37.29 15.11 -18.11
C ASN A 122 -36.07 14.76 -17.25
N LEU A 123 -36.14 13.61 -16.57
CA LEU A 123 -35.06 12.98 -15.84
C LEU A 123 -35.09 11.49 -16.18
N GLU A 124 -33.94 10.91 -16.47
CA GLU A 124 -33.83 9.50 -16.84
C GLU A 124 -32.53 8.92 -16.29
N PHE A 125 -32.61 7.78 -15.62
CA PHE A 125 -31.47 6.98 -15.21
C PHE A 125 -31.14 5.92 -16.24
N VAL A 126 -29.92 5.97 -16.73
CA VAL A 126 -29.44 5.05 -17.76
C VAL A 126 -28.24 4.28 -17.21
N PRO A 127 -28.31 2.94 -17.13
CA PRO A 127 -27.16 2.10 -16.78
C PRO A 127 -25.99 2.34 -17.74
N THR A 128 -24.78 2.45 -17.22
CA THR A 128 -23.58 2.69 -18.06
C THR A 128 -23.04 1.41 -18.70
N HIS A 129 -23.42 0.25 -18.17
CA HIS A 129 -22.99 -1.06 -18.63
C HIS A 129 -24.16 -2.05 -18.59
N SER A 130 -24.07 -3.13 -19.37
CA SER A 130 -24.93 -4.29 -19.17
C SER A 130 -24.69 -4.88 -17.78
N PHE A 131 -25.75 -5.41 -17.16
CA PHE A 131 -25.71 -6.00 -15.84
C PHE A 131 -26.69 -7.18 -15.77
N ASP A 132 -26.43 -8.10 -14.87
CA ASP A 132 -27.30 -9.24 -14.61
C ASP A 132 -28.53 -8.80 -13.81
N LYS A 133 -29.71 -9.33 -14.12
CA LYS A 133 -30.95 -8.96 -13.42
C LYS A 133 -31.21 -9.95 -12.29
N ALA A 134 -30.33 -9.93 -11.29
CA ALA A 134 -30.32 -10.88 -10.19
C ALA A 134 -30.10 -10.19 -8.83
N PRO A 135 -30.53 -10.82 -7.71
CA PRO A 135 -30.24 -10.37 -6.36
C PRO A 135 -28.75 -10.08 -6.11
N GLY A 136 -28.45 -8.99 -5.40
CA GLY A 136 -27.08 -8.60 -5.04
C GLY A 136 -26.28 -7.88 -6.13
N VAL A 137 -26.78 -7.84 -7.37
CA VAL A 137 -26.12 -7.13 -8.47
C VAL A 137 -26.13 -5.62 -8.26
N ARG A 138 -25.01 -4.98 -8.59
CA ARG A 138 -24.81 -3.52 -8.50
C ARG A 138 -24.94 -2.90 -9.88
N VAL A 139 -25.85 -1.94 -10.02
CA VAL A 139 -26.08 -1.18 -11.23
C VAL A 139 -25.48 0.21 -11.08
N GLU A 140 -24.50 0.50 -11.94
CA GLU A 140 -23.96 1.85 -12.11
C GLU A 140 -24.67 2.52 -13.28
N GLY A 141 -24.98 3.80 -13.12
CA GLY A 141 -25.71 4.56 -14.13
C GLY A 141 -25.40 6.04 -14.09
N GLN A 142 -25.91 6.74 -15.09
CA GLN A 142 -25.84 8.17 -15.24
C GLN A 142 -27.26 8.76 -15.26
N LEU A 143 -27.38 10.02 -14.85
CA LEU A 143 -28.65 10.76 -14.95
C LEU A 143 -28.62 11.67 -16.17
N ILE A 144 -29.58 11.49 -17.07
CA ILE A 144 -29.83 12.33 -18.22
C ILE A 144 -30.95 13.30 -17.86
N ARG A 145 -30.66 14.58 -17.87
CA ARG A 145 -31.64 15.66 -17.64
C ARG A 145 -31.90 16.39 -18.94
N THR A 146 -33.17 16.52 -19.31
CA THR A 146 -33.60 17.35 -20.44
C THR A 146 -34.28 18.60 -19.93
N TYR A 147 -33.98 19.74 -20.56
CA TYR A 147 -34.52 21.04 -20.19
C TYR A 147 -35.51 21.55 -21.25
N ASN A 148 -36.34 22.52 -20.87
CA ASN A 148 -37.36 23.12 -21.73
C ASN A 148 -36.83 23.80 -23.02
N ASN A 149 -35.52 24.05 -23.14
CA ASN A 149 -34.88 24.55 -24.36
C ASN A 149 -34.25 23.43 -25.22
N GLY A 150 -34.48 22.16 -24.89
CA GLY A 150 -33.94 21.00 -25.60
C GLY A 150 -32.50 20.63 -25.22
N GLN A 151 -31.83 21.40 -24.35
CA GLN A 151 -30.50 21.05 -23.86
C GLN A 151 -30.55 19.81 -22.97
N ILE A 152 -29.47 19.03 -23.00
CA ILE A 152 -29.30 17.81 -22.22
C ILE A 152 -28.08 17.96 -21.31
N ARG A 153 -28.20 17.52 -20.06
CA ARG A 153 -27.07 17.42 -19.12
C ARG A 153 -26.96 16.01 -18.58
N VAL A 154 -25.78 15.42 -18.74
CA VAL A 154 -25.45 14.09 -18.23
C VAL A 154 -24.67 14.24 -16.93
N SER A 155 -25.12 13.57 -15.87
CA SER A 155 -24.38 13.44 -14.60
C SER A 155 -23.84 12.01 -14.51
N ASP A 156 -22.53 11.84 -14.74
CA ASP A 156 -21.82 10.57 -14.77
C ASP A 156 -21.11 10.25 -13.44
N LYS A 157 -20.97 11.22 -12.53
CA LYS A 157 -20.21 11.09 -11.27
C LYS A 157 -21.11 11.15 -10.05
N LEU A 158 -22.16 10.32 -10.05
CA LEU A 158 -23.09 10.19 -8.92
C LEU A 158 -22.43 9.68 -7.63
N ARG A 159 -21.19 9.17 -7.70
CA ARG A 159 -20.37 8.87 -6.51
C ARG A 159 -19.95 10.14 -5.74
N LYS A 160 -19.87 11.29 -6.42
CA LYS A 160 -19.50 12.57 -5.80
C LYS A 160 -20.72 13.16 -5.11
N LYS A 161 -20.59 13.40 -3.80
CA LYS A 161 -21.65 13.97 -2.94
C LYS A 161 -22.36 15.17 -3.59
N ARG A 162 -21.59 16.12 -4.14
CA ARG A 162 -22.11 17.35 -4.75
C ARG A 162 -23.06 17.12 -5.94
N GLU A 163 -22.83 16.10 -6.77
CA GLU A 163 -23.72 15.81 -7.90
C GLU A 163 -24.98 15.09 -7.41
N ALA A 164 -24.82 14.11 -6.53
CA ALA A 164 -25.92 13.35 -5.93
C ALA A 164 -26.85 14.22 -5.07
N GLU A 165 -26.35 15.27 -4.42
CA GLU A 165 -27.14 16.23 -3.61
C GLU A 165 -28.25 16.95 -4.39
N ASN A 166 -28.20 16.96 -5.72
CA ASN A 166 -29.27 17.53 -6.55
C ASN A 166 -30.46 16.58 -6.72
N PHE A 167 -30.40 15.38 -6.15
CA PHE A 167 -31.39 14.33 -6.33
C PHE A 167 -31.73 13.66 -5.00
N ARG A 168 -32.97 13.20 -4.87
CA ARG A 168 -33.40 12.30 -3.81
C ARG A 168 -33.57 10.91 -4.41
N PHE A 169 -32.97 9.94 -3.76
CA PHE A 169 -33.03 8.54 -4.16
C PHE A 169 -33.86 7.77 -3.14
N ALA A 170 -34.82 6.98 -3.63
CA ALA A 170 -35.54 6.00 -2.83
C ALA A 170 -35.55 4.68 -3.60
N THR A 171 -35.65 3.56 -2.87
CA THR A 171 -35.56 2.22 -3.47
C THR A 171 -36.67 1.32 -2.97
N ASP A 172 -37.08 0.37 -3.81
CA ASP A 172 -37.94 -0.76 -3.48
C ASP A 172 -37.25 -2.04 -4.00
N GLY A 173 -37.09 -3.06 -3.15
CA GLY A 173 -36.32 -4.26 -3.49
C GLY A 173 -34.81 -4.04 -3.69
N GLY A 174 -34.21 -3.04 -3.03
CA GLY A 174 -32.78 -2.73 -3.14
C GLY A 174 -32.34 -1.55 -2.27
N PHE A 175 -31.10 -1.10 -2.45
CA PHE A 175 -30.53 0.05 -1.73
C PHE A 175 -29.64 0.90 -2.64
N TRP A 176 -29.54 2.19 -2.32
CA TRP A 176 -28.69 3.14 -3.01
C TRP A 176 -27.51 3.54 -2.13
N ASP A 177 -26.28 3.30 -2.61
CA ASP A 177 -25.06 3.75 -1.90
C ASP A 177 -24.02 4.27 -2.90
N LYS A 178 -23.43 5.42 -2.59
CA LYS A 178 -22.30 6.04 -3.32
C LYS A 178 -22.46 6.00 -4.85
N GLY A 179 -23.63 6.36 -5.38
CA GLY A 179 -23.88 6.42 -6.82
C GLY A 179 -24.18 5.07 -7.49
N LYS A 180 -24.46 4.03 -6.70
CA LYS A 180 -24.79 2.69 -7.20
C LYS A 180 -26.12 2.23 -6.63
N PHE A 181 -26.95 1.65 -7.49
CA PHE A 181 -28.14 0.94 -7.07
C PHE A 181 -27.81 -0.54 -6.91
N THR A 182 -28.01 -1.10 -5.73
CA THR A 182 -27.78 -2.54 -5.48
C THR A 182 -29.13 -3.22 -5.27
N ILE A 183 -29.42 -4.21 -6.10
CA ILE A 183 -30.60 -5.07 -5.95
C ILE A 183 -30.44 -5.84 -4.63
N HIS A 184 -31.51 -5.96 -3.86
CA HIS A 184 -31.43 -6.62 -2.55
C HIS A 184 -30.82 -8.03 -2.69
N PRO A 185 -29.83 -8.43 -1.88
CA PRO A 185 -29.16 -9.72 -2.03
C PRO A 185 -30.06 -10.91 -1.65
N ASP A 186 -30.98 -10.70 -0.70
CA ASP A 186 -32.01 -11.67 -0.37
C ASP A 186 -33.26 -11.37 -1.21
N PHE A 187 -33.61 -12.32 -2.07
CA PHE A 187 -34.75 -12.19 -2.97
C PHE A 187 -36.10 -12.24 -2.25
N GLN A 188 -36.15 -12.71 -0.99
CA GLN A 188 -37.35 -12.66 -0.15
C GLN A 188 -37.80 -11.23 0.13
N GLN A 189 -36.86 -10.28 0.12
CA GLN A 189 -37.16 -8.86 0.32
C GLN A 189 -37.53 -8.14 -0.98
N ILE A 190 -37.61 -8.86 -2.11
CA ILE A 190 -37.93 -8.28 -3.43
C ILE A 190 -39.34 -8.68 -3.83
N LYS A 191 -40.26 -7.71 -3.82
CA LYS A 191 -41.66 -7.94 -4.15
C LYS A 191 -41.86 -8.11 -5.66
N GLY A 192 -42.55 -9.18 -6.05
CA GLY A 192 -42.93 -9.43 -7.45
C GLY A 192 -41.75 -9.53 -8.42
N HIS A 193 -40.57 -9.95 -7.94
CA HIS A 193 -39.35 -10.04 -8.75
C HIS A 193 -38.95 -8.71 -9.39
N GLN A 194 -39.32 -7.58 -8.79
CA GLN A 194 -39.01 -6.25 -9.30
C GLN A 194 -38.21 -5.44 -8.28
N SER A 195 -37.13 -4.82 -8.76
CA SER A 195 -36.34 -3.86 -8.00
C SER A 195 -36.46 -2.49 -8.67
N ARG A 196 -36.74 -1.44 -7.89
CA ARG A 196 -37.01 -0.10 -8.40
C ARG A 196 -36.15 0.95 -7.71
N LEU A 197 -35.65 1.89 -8.50
CA LEU A 197 -34.95 3.09 -8.06
C LEU A 197 -35.78 4.31 -8.46
N PHE A 198 -36.29 5.02 -7.46
CA PHE A 198 -37.00 6.28 -7.63
C PHE A 198 -36.01 7.43 -7.49
N ILE A 199 -35.99 8.33 -8.47
CA ILE A 199 -35.07 9.45 -8.50
C ILE A 199 -35.88 10.72 -8.69
N GLN A 200 -35.83 11.61 -7.73
CA GLN A 200 -36.53 12.88 -7.77
C GLN A 200 -35.53 14.03 -7.84
N SER A 201 -35.73 14.96 -8.76
CA SER A 201 -34.94 16.19 -8.78
C SER A 201 -35.27 17.07 -7.57
N VAL A 202 -34.24 17.54 -6.85
CA VAL A 202 -34.40 18.49 -5.74
C VAL A 202 -34.84 19.86 -6.26
N ASN A 203 -34.34 20.26 -7.44
CA ASN A 203 -34.66 21.55 -8.04
C ASN A 203 -36.05 21.58 -8.69
N THR A 204 -36.54 20.43 -9.13
CA THR A 204 -37.85 20.29 -9.78
C THR A 204 -38.57 19.06 -9.23
N PRO A 205 -39.16 19.09 -8.01
CA PRO A 205 -39.70 17.90 -7.35
C PRO A 205 -40.82 17.18 -8.11
N SER A 206 -41.47 17.84 -9.07
CA SER A 206 -42.47 17.22 -9.96
C SER A 206 -41.87 16.31 -11.02
N ILE A 207 -40.55 16.35 -11.23
CA ILE A 207 -39.83 15.49 -12.17
C ILE A 207 -39.25 14.33 -11.38
N ILE A 208 -39.79 13.14 -11.65
CA ILE A 208 -39.43 11.88 -11.02
C ILE A 208 -39.16 10.89 -12.15
N ASP A 209 -38.06 10.14 -12.01
CA ASP A 209 -37.80 8.95 -12.81
C ASP A 209 -37.97 7.69 -11.95
N THR A 210 -38.37 6.59 -12.56
CA THR A 210 -38.44 5.28 -11.91
C THR A 210 -37.74 4.25 -12.78
N PHE A 211 -36.48 3.98 -12.44
CA PHE A 211 -35.72 2.91 -13.06
C PHE A 211 -36.14 1.56 -12.45
N SER A 212 -36.74 0.69 -13.27
CA SER A 212 -37.28 -0.59 -12.83
C SER A 212 -36.56 -1.76 -13.48
N ILE A 213 -36.21 -2.76 -12.68
CA ILE A 213 -35.54 -3.99 -13.11
C ILE A 213 -36.47 -5.16 -12.82
N GLN A 214 -36.94 -5.84 -13.86
CA GLN A 214 -37.54 -7.16 -13.74
C GLN A 214 -36.41 -8.20 -13.64
N LEU A 215 -36.35 -8.93 -12.54
CA LEU A 215 -35.34 -9.95 -12.33
C LEU A 215 -35.56 -11.15 -13.26
N ASP A 216 -34.47 -11.68 -13.80
CA ASP A 216 -34.48 -12.89 -14.63
C ASP A 216 -33.69 -14.04 -14.01
N TYR A 217 -32.96 -13.80 -12.91
CA TYR A 217 -32.18 -14.79 -12.14
C TYR A 217 -31.13 -15.55 -12.96
N LYS A 218 -30.67 -14.97 -14.07
CA LYS A 218 -29.58 -15.51 -14.89
C LYS A 218 -28.25 -14.99 -14.36
N HIS A 219 -27.77 -15.60 -13.28
CA HIS A 219 -26.56 -15.18 -12.60
C HIS A 219 -25.76 -16.36 -12.04
N ASN A 220 -24.46 -16.14 -11.80
CA ASN A 220 -23.56 -17.10 -11.19
C ASN A 220 -23.51 -16.87 -9.67
N TYR A 221 -24.42 -17.49 -8.95
CA TYR A 221 -24.49 -17.42 -7.50
C TYR A 221 -23.36 -18.21 -6.85
N GLN A 222 -22.85 -17.71 -5.73
CA GLN A 222 -21.77 -18.36 -4.98
C GLN A 222 -22.06 -18.34 -3.49
N LEU A 223 -21.97 -19.50 -2.85
CA LEU A 223 -21.90 -19.67 -1.41
C LEU A 223 -20.50 -20.19 -1.05
N GLN A 224 -19.79 -19.44 -0.22
CA GLN A 224 -18.46 -19.82 0.24
C GLN A 224 -18.44 -19.83 1.76
N VAL A 225 -18.07 -20.97 2.33
CA VAL A 225 -17.84 -21.14 3.76
C VAL A 225 -16.42 -21.65 3.96
N TYR A 226 -15.76 -21.11 4.98
CA TYR A 226 -14.35 -21.35 5.24
C TYR A 226 -14.14 -21.78 6.68
N GLY A 227 -13.23 -22.74 6.87
CA GLY A 227 -12.58 -22.93 8.15
C GLY A 227 -11.65 -21.76 8.43
N ARG A 228 -11.53 -21.36 9.70
CA ARG A 228 -10.60 -20.32 10.11
C ARG A 228 -9.16 -20.80 9.93
N SER A 229 -8.30 -19.95 9.40
CA SER A 229 -6.86 -20.28 9.34
C SER A 229 -6.22 -20.17 10.73
N GLY A 230 -5.28 -21.07 11.01
CA GLY A 230 -4.45 -21.03 12.21
C GLY A 230 -3.51 -19.84 12.20
N MET A 231 -3.17 -19.34 13.40
CA MET A 231 -2.17 -18.29 13.54
C MET A 231 -0.75 -18.83 13.39
N ASP A 232 0.13 -18.04 12.79
CA ASP A 232 1.55 -18.37 12.71
C ASP A 232 2.23 -18.25 14.08
N GLY A 233 3.16 -19.17 14.34
CA GLY A 233 4.01 -19.18 15.51
C GLY A 233 5.01 -18.02 15.51
N HIS A 234 5.17 -17.39 16.66
CA HIS A 234 6.14 -16.31 16.85
C HIS A 234 7.57 -16.80 16.77
N HIS A 235 8.45 -16.00 16.18
CA HIS A 235 9.88 -16.30 16.15
C HIS A 235 10.51 -16.11 17.54
N GLY A 236 11.50 -16.95 17.84
CA GLY A 236 12.30 -16.86 19.04
C GLY A 236 13.21 -15.64 19.04
N PHE A 237 13.40 -15.04 20.20
CA PHE A 237 14.31 -13.91 20.38
C PHE A 237 15.77 -14.35 20.27
N SER A 238 16.64 -13.49 19.72
CA SER A 238 18.08 -13.80 19.75
C SER A 238 18.64 -13.60 21.15
N GLY A 239 19.56 -14.48 21.53
CA GLY A 239 20.37 -14.34 22.73
C GLY A 239 21.27 -13.12 22.64
N SER A 240 21.51 -12.50 23.79
CA SER A 240 22.50 -11.45 23.99
C SER A 240 23.91 -12.03 24.03
N ASP A 241 24.87 -11.30 23.46
CA ASP A 241 26.29 -11.62 23.61
C ASP A 241 26.76 -11.46 25.07
N GLY A 242 27.86 -12.11 25.41
CA GLY A 242 28.53 -11.96 26.69
C GLY A 242 28.96 -10.51 26.92
N SER A 243 28.58 -9.93 28.06
CA SER A 243 28.72 -8.49 28.31
C SER A 243 30.03 -8.07 28.97
N PHE A 244 30.84 -9.01 29.47
CA PHE A 244 32.13 -8.75 30.12
C PHE A 244 33.11 -9.89 29.85
N ASP A 245 34.39 -9.68 30.14
CA ASP A 245 35.44 -10.61 29.74
C ASP A 245 35.21 -12.04 30.26
N GLY A 246 35.21 -12.99 29.33
CA GLY A 246 34.94 -14.41 29.61
C GLY A 246 33.46 -14.75 29.87
N ALA A 247 32.53 -13.81 29.75
CA ALA A 247 31.10 -14.06 29.91
C ALA A 247 30.53 -14.88 28.75
N ASP A 248 29.71 -15.88 29.05
CA ASP A 248 28.99 -16.66 28.06
C ASP A 248 27.91 -15.80 27.35
N GLY A 249 27.68 -16.07 26.08
CA GLY A 249 26.51 -15.59 25.35
C GLY A 249 25.25 -16.31 25.82
N SER A 250 24.12 -15.61 25.84
CA SER A 250 22.85 -16.20 26.26
C SER A 250 22.19 -17.02 25.15
N PRO A 251 21.37 -18.02 25.49
CA PRO A 251 20.69 -18.84 24.50
C PRO A 251 19.70 -18.01 23.67
N GLY A 252 19.53 -18.41 22.40
CA GLY A 252 18.41 -17.97 21.59
C GLY A 252 17.10 -18.59 22.07
N GLY A 253 16.02 -17.82 22.03
CA GLY A 253 14.67 -18.28 22.35
C GLY A 253 14.14 -19.22 21.28
N HIS A 254 13.26 -20.14 21.68
CA HIS A 254 12.58 -21.05 20.77
C HIS A 254 11.53 -20.31 19.95
N GLY A 255 11.35 -20.72 18.69
CA GLY A 255 10.16 -20.35 17.92
C GLY A 255 8.94 -21.07 18.48
N ALA A 256 7.80 -20.38 18.50
CA ALA A 256 6.53 -20.95 18.89
C ALA A 256 5.91 -21.75 17.73
N ASP A 257 5.04 -22.68 18.07
CA ASP A 257 4.31 -23.48 17.09
C ASP A 257 3.22 -22.65 16.39
N GLY A 258 2.93 -22.98 15.14
CA GLY A 258 1.75 -22.50 14.43
C GLY A 258 0.49 -23.24 14.87
N GLU A 259 -0.65 -22.56 14.84
CA GLU A 259 -1.94 -23.18 15.18
C GLU A 259 -2.50 -23.98 13.99
N TYR A 260 -3.32 -24.98 14.28
CA TYR A 260 -4.06 -25.73 13.26
C TYR A 260 -5.07 -24.84 12.52
N GLY A 261 -5.27 -25.12 11.24
CA GLY A 261 -6.42 -24.62 10.50
C GLY A 261 -7.69 -25.31 10.99
N GLU A 262 -8.76 -24.55 11.19
CA GLU A 262 -10.06 -25.11 11.54
C GLU A 262 -10.68 -25.81 10.32
N HIS A 263 -11.39 -26.91 10.58
CA HIS A 263 -12.19 -27.59 9.56
C HIS A 263 -13.29 -26.65 9.01
N ALA A 264 -13.66 -26.85 7.75
CA ALA A 264 -14.78 -26.11 7.16
C ALA A 264 -16.11 -26.79 7.43
N PRO A 265 -17.20 -26.00 7.49
CA PRO A 265 -18.49 -26.53 7.87
C PRO A 265 -19.10 -27.42 6.81
N ASP A 266 -19.79 -28.44 7.29
CA ASP A 266 -20.66 -29.30 6.51
C ASP A 266 -21.83 -28.50 5.92
N ILE A 267 -22.16 -28.72 4.65
CA ILE A 267 -23.22 -27.97 3.94
C ILE A 267 -24.26 -28.92 3.35
N GLY A 268 -25.52 -28.71 3.71
CA GLY A 268 -26.66 -29.27 3.00
C GLY A 268 -27.14 -28.30 1.93
N VAL A 269 -27.43 -28.80 0.73
CA VAL A 269 -28.02 -28.03 -0.36
C VAL A 269 -29.21 -28.80 -0.91
N TRP A 270 -30.38 -28.20 -0.88
CA TRP A 270 -31.61 -28.77 -1.41
C TRP A 270 -32.07 -27.93 -2.59
N VAL A 271 -32.36 -28.61 -3.69
CA VAL A 271 -32.67 -28.01 -4.97
C VAL A 271 -33.98 -28.57 -5.47
N ASP A 272 -34.88 -27.65 -5.80
CA ASP A 272 -36.20 -27.96 -6.31
C ASP A 272 -36.53 -27.10 -7.53
N LEU A 273 -37.32 -27.62 -8.46
CA LEU A 273 -37.76 -26.93 -9.65
C LEU A 273 -39.21 -26.48 -9.45
N TYR A 274 -39.46 -25.17 -9.46
CA TYR A 274 -40.83 -24.66 -9.43
C TYR A 274 -41.09 -23.68 -10.56
N HIS A 275 -42.36 -23.56 -10.95
CA HIS A 275 -42.80 -22.63 -11.98
C HIS A 275 -43.25 -21.33 -11.35
N ASP A 276 -42.56 -20.23 -11.68
CA ASP A 276 -42.92 -18.91 -11.19
C ASP A 276 -44.03 -18.31 -12.06
N SER A 277 -45.19 -18.03 -11.46
CA SER A 277 -46.35 -17.54 -12.20
C SER A 277 -46.25 -16.07 -12.63
N LEU A 278 -45.46 -15.26 -11.93
CA LEU A 278 -45.27 -13.84 -12.25
C LEU A 278 -44.29 -13.66 -13.40
N LEU A 279 -43.21 -14.44 -13.40
CA LEU A 279 -42.21 -14.45 -14.47
C LEU A 279 -42.59 -15.39 -15.63
N ASN A 280 -43.54 -16.29 -15.39
CA ASN A 280 -43.98 -17.34 -16.31
C ASN A 280 -42.80 -18.18 -16.85
N GLN A 281 -41.92 -18.62 -15.95
CA GLN A 281 -40.76 -19.44 -16.29
C GLN A 281 -40.38 -20.39 -15.14
N PRO A 282 -39.75 -21.54 -15.45
CA PRO A 282 -39.20 -22.42 -14.42
C PRO A 282 -38.00 -21.78 -13.75
N LEU A 283 -37.91 -21.92 -12.42
CA LEU A 283 -36.78 -21.51 -11.60
C LEU A 283 -36.36 -22.68 -10.69
N LEU A 284 -35.06 -22.79 -10.43
CA LEU A 284 -34.56 -23.63 -9.36
C LEU A 284 -34.60 -22.82 -8.06
N TYR A 285 -35.31 -23.33 -7.08
CA TYR A 285 -35.20 -22.89 -5.70
C TYR A 285 -34.06 -23.67 -5.04
N VAL A 286 -33.06 -22.95 -4.54
CA VAL A 286 -31.91 -23.54 -3.83
C VAL A 286 -31.91 -23.05 -2.40
N TYR A 287 -32.10 -23.99 -1.48
CA TYR A 287 -31.90 -23.80 -0.05
C TYR A 287 -30.55 -24.41 0.33
N ALA A 288 -29.70 -23.66 1.02
CA ALA A 288 -28.42 -24.14 1.52
C ALA A 288 -28.26 -23.81 3.00
N GLU A 289 -27.78 -24.78 3.77
CA GLU A 289 -27.64 -24.65 5.21
C GLU A 289 -26.23 -25.04 5.64
N ASN A 290 -25.63 -24.19 6.46
CA ASN A 290 -24.45 -24.56 7.22
C ASN A 290 -24.86 -25.45 8.39
N LEU A 291 -24.58 -26.75 8.28
CA LEU A 291 -25.07 -27.78 9.21
C LEU A 291 -24.44 -27.68 10.61
N TRP A 292 -23.38 -26.89 10.77
CA TRP A 292 -22.78 -26.64 12.10
C TRP A 292 -23.43 -25.47 12.83
N THR A 293 -23.89 -24.46 12.08
CA THR A 293 -24.41 -23.20 12.66
C THR A 293 -25.92 -23.04 12.50
N GLY A 294 -26.56 -23.85 11.66
CA GLY A 294 -27.96 -23.68 11.25
C GLY A 294 -28.19 -22.44 10.38
N LYS A 295 -27.12 -21.82 9.85
CA LYS A 295 -27.26 -20.61 9.03
C LYS A 295 -27.78 -20.95 7.65
N GLU A 296 -28.92 -20.35 7.31
CA GLU A 296 -29.64 -20.58 6.06
C GLU A 296 -29.26 -19.58 4.96
N HIS A 297 -29.29 -20.05 3.72
CA HIS A 297 -29.10 -19.29 2.50
C HIS A 297 -30.11 -19.75 1.44
N ARG A 298 -30.69 -18.81 0.71
CA ARG A 298 -31.74 -19.09 -0.28
C ARG A 298 -31.44 -18.38 -1.60
N TYR A 299 -31.65 -19.09 -2.70
CA TYR A 299 -31.42 -18.57 -4.05
C TYR A 299 -32.54 -18.99 -5.01
N LEU A 300 -32.77 -18.14 -6.00
CA LEU A 300 -33.52 -18.48 -7.21
C LEU A 300 -32.57 -18.46 -8.39
N ILE A 301 -32.60 -19.50 -9.21
CA ILE A 301 -31.71 -19.65 -10.35
C ILE A 301 -32.55 -19.95 -11.58
N ASN A 302 -32.35 -19.18 -12.64
CA ASN A 302 -32.99 -19.47 -13.92
C ASN A 302 -32.18 -20.54 -14.68
N PRO A 303 -32.74 -21.72 -14.99
CA PRO A 303 -32.01 -22.78 -15.68
C PRO A 303 -31.45 -22.38 -17.05
N ALA A 304 -32.01 -21.34 -17.69
CA ALA A 304 -31.59 -20.88 -19.02
C ALA A 304 -30.29 -20.05 -19.03
N GLY A 305 -29.63 -19.86 -17.89
CA GLY A 305 -28.35 -19.14 -17.83
C GLY A 305 -27.78 -18.85 -16.44
N GLY A 306 -28.44 -19.31 -15.38
CA GLY A 306 -27.94 -19.22 -14.02
C GLY A 306 -27.19 -20.46 -13.57
N HIS A 307 -26.27 -20.27 -12.62
CA HIS A 307 -25.48 -21.33 -12.00
C HIS A 307 -25.34 -21.06 -10.50
N PHE A 308 -25.12 -22.12 -9.71
CA PHE A 308 -24.79 -21.97 -8.29
C PHE A 308 -23.55 -22.77 -7.94
N SER A 309 -22.60 -22.12 -7.27
CA SER A 309 -21.39 -22.74 -6.76
C SER A 309 -21.39 -22.72 -5.24
N VAL A 310 -21.21 -23.88 -4.62
CA VAL A 310 -21.08 -24.04 -3.17
C VAL A 310 -19.69 -24.56 -2.83
N ASN A 311 -18.96 -23.82 -2.00
CA ASN A 311 -17.61 -24.16 -1.59
C ASN A 311 -17.53 -24.29 -0.07
N SER A 312 -17.02 -25.41 0.43
CA SER A 312 -16.62 -25.60 1.83
C SER A 312 -15.14 -25.90 1.92
N ILE A 313 -14.35 -24.93 2.39
CA ILE A 313 -12.88 -24.94 2.27
C ILE A 313 -12.23 -24.82 3.64
N GLY A 314 -11.48 -25.84 4.04
CA GLY A 314 -10.80 -25.87 5.33
C GLY A 314 -9.79 -24.73 5.50
N GLY A 315 -9.53 -24.36 6.75
CA GLY A 315 -8.60 -23.30 7.10
C GLY A 315 -7.14 -23.70 6.85
N ARG A 316 -6.30 -22.76 6.46
CA ARG A 316 -4.86 -23.01 6.36
C ARG A 316 -4.25 -23.17 7.76
N GLY A 317 -3.34 -24.13 7.93
CA GLY A 317 -2.51 -24.24 9.13
C GLY A 317 -1.47 -23.13 9.22
N GLY A 318 -1.20 -22.67 10.44
CA GLY A 318 -0.22 -21.61 10.73
C GLY A 318 1.21 -22.10 10.58
N ASP A 319 2.09 -21.24 10.10
CA ASP A 319 3.51 -21.54 9.97
C ASP A 319 4.19 -21.56 11.35
N GLY A 320 5.15 -22.45 11.57
CA GLY A 320 5.95 -22.50 12.80
C GLY A 320 6.97 -21.37 12.86
N GLY A 321 7.19 -20.81 14.05
CA GLY A 321 8.14 -19.72 14.25
C GLY A 321 9.59 -20.19 14.17
N HIS A 322 10.49 -19.37 13.60
CA HIS A 322 11.92 -19.67 13.61
C HIS A 322 12.55 -19.55 15.01
N GLY A 323 13.54 -20.37 15.30
CA GLY A 323 14.36 -20.25 16.50
C GLY A 323 15.27 -19.02 16.46
N GLY A 324 15.45 -18.39 17.62
CA GLY A 324 16.35 -17.26 17.80
C GLY A 324 17.82 -17.69 17.80
N ARG A 325 18.73 -16.81 17.35
CA ARG A 325 20.16 -17.13 17.37
C ARG A 325 20.71 -17.06 18.80
N GLY A 326 21.65 -17.92 19.15
CA GLY A 326 22.39 -17.77 20.40
C GLY A 326 23.37 -16.60 20.34
N GLY A 327 23.61 -15.94 21.48
CA GLY A 327 24.57 -14.85 21.57
C GLY A 327 26.01 -15.34 21.57
N ASP A 328 26.94 -14.53 21.10
CA ASP A 328 28.36 -14.87 21.09
C ASP A 328 28.97 -14.72 22.50
N GLY A 329 29.93 -15.59 22.84
CA GLY A 329 30.69 -15.46 24.09
C GLY A 329 31.69 -14.32 24.03
N ALA A 330 31.89 -13.63 25.15
CA ALA A 330 32.84 -12.54 25.27
C ALA A 330 34.29 -13.04 25.25
N LYS A 331 35.21 -12.18 24.81
CA LYS A 331 36.64 -12.50 24.85
C LYS A 331 37.12 -12.56 26.30
N GLY A 332 38.08 -13.43 26.60
CA GLY A 332 38.80 -13.42 27.86
C GLY A 332 39.85 -12.31 27.86
N ARG A 333 40.07 -11.67 29.01
CA ARG A 333 41.13 -10.66 29.17
C ARG A 333 42.51 -11.31 29.19
N ASP A 334 43.51 -10.63 28.67
CA ASP A 334 44.90 -11.06 28.81
C ASP A 334 45.34 -10.98 30.27
N GLY A 335 46.25 -11.88 30.65
CA GLY A 335 46.77 -11.89 32.00
C GLY A 335 47.72 -10.72 32.22
N GLU A 336 47.73 -10.20 33.44
CA GLU A 336 48.53 -9.03 33.79
C GLU A 336 50.02 -9.30 33.61
N ILE A 337 50.70 -8.38 32.93
CA ILE A 337 52.13 -8.44 32.65
C ILE A 337 52.86 -7.67 33.75
N TRP A 338 53.87 -8.28 34.37
CA TRP A 338 54.77 -7.64 35.31
C TRP A 338 56.24 -7.93 34.98
N ILE A 339 57.14 -7.05 35.39
CA ILE A 339 58.57 -7.11 35.04
C ILE A 339 59.38 -7.36 36.31
N GLU A 340 60.13 -8.45 36.34
CA GLU A 340 61.14 -8.74 37.36
C GLU A 340 62.47 -8.12 36.92
N ARG A 341 63.12 -7.32 37.77
CA ARG A 341 64.45 -6.75 37.50
C ARG A 341 65.50 -7.49 38.30
N LYS A 342 66.42 -8.17 37.61
CA LYS A 342 67.52 -8.93 38.22
C LYS A 342 68.86 -8.34 37.80
N VAL A 343 69.76 -8.10 38.76
CA VAL A 343 71.10 -7.57 38.49
C VAL A 343 72.08 -8.75 38.42
N GLU A 344 72.78 -8.89 37.30
CA GLU A 344 73.80 -9.94 37.09
C GLU A 344 75.18 -9.33 36.80
N LYS A 345 76.23 -9.92 37.38
CA LYS A 345 77.62 -9.50 37.17
C LYS A 345 78.20 -10.19 35.95
N LYS A 346 78.59 -9.42 34.94
CA LYS A 346 79.24 -9.91 33.71
C LYS A 346 80.71 -9.50 33.70
N ARG A 347 81.61 -10.44 33.44
CA ARG A 347 83.05 -10.16 33.25
C ARG A 347 83.30 -9.61 31.87
N VAL A 348 83.96 -8.46 31.80
CA VAL A 348 84.34 -7.78 30.57
C VAL A 348 85.84 -7.43 30.60
N HIS A 349 86.53 -7.67 29.49
CA HIS A 349 87.99 -7.56 29.39
C HIS A 349 88.40 -6.13 29.00
N LYS A 350 89.22 -5.45 29.81
CA LYS A 350 89.62 -4.04 29.61
C LYS A 350 91.15 -3.84 29.74
N PRO A 351 91.79 -2.90 29.00
CA PRO A 351 93.25 -2.73 29.01
C PRO A 351 93.75 -1.78 30.14
N PHE A 352 94.91 -2.11 30.73
CA PHE A 352 95.63 -1.34 31.78
C PHE A 352 97.15 -1.27 31.45
N LYS A 353 97.97 -0.40 32.06
CA LYS A 353 99.42 -0.23 31.75
C LYS A 353 100.32 -0.44 32.98
N GLU A 354 101.46 -1.15 32.86
CA GLU A 354 102.42 -1.51 33.94
C GLU A 354 103.92 -1.47 33.47
N THR A 355 104.92 -1.35 34.36
CA THR A 355 106.37 -1.14 34.03
C THR A 355 107.31 -2.25 34.54
N LYS A 356 108.39 -2.63 33.81
CA LYS A 356 109.39 -3.69 34.16
C LYS A 356 110.86 -3.33 33.81
N ILE A 357 111.87 -3.89 34.51
CA ILE A 357 113.34 -3.63 34.38
C ILE A 357 114.13 -4.84 33.79
N VAL A 358 115.16 -4.61 32.96
CA VAL A 358 116.04 -5.63 32.29
C VAL A 358 117.56 -5.27 32.37
N THR A 359 118.51 -6.23 32.41
CA THR A 359 119.98 -6.06 32.64
C THR A 359 120.88 -6.47 31.45
N GLU A 360 122.06 -5.84 31.24
CA GLU A 360 123.04 -6.08 30.13
C GLU A 360 124.54 -6.04 30.62
N LYS A 361 125.47 -6.84 30.07
CA LYS A 361 126.89 -7.04 30.52
C LYS A 361 127.97 -6.33 29.65
N LYS A 362 129.11 -5.89 30.22
CA LYS A 362 130.30 -5.27 29.54
C LYS A 362 131.66 -5.66 30.17
N THR A 363 132.71 -5.93 29.38
CA THR A 363 134.05 -6.43 29.80
C THR A 363 135.16 -5.36 29.75
N ILE A 364 136.12 -5.35 30.70
CA ILE A 364 137.29 -4.44 30.78
C ILE A 364 138.55 -5.20 31.27
N THR A 365 139.73 -4.99 30.64
CA THR A 365 141.02 -5.69 30.91
C THR A 365 141.96 -4.91 31.83
N ASN A 366 142.56 -5.54 32.84
CA ASN A 366 143.45 -4.92 33.84
C ASN A 366 144.95 -4.97 33.43
N SER A 367 145.82 -4.22 34.14
CA SER A 367 147.25 -4.09 33.83
C SER A 367 148.11 -5.32 34.15
N GLU A 368 147.52 -6.39 34.70
CA GLU A 368 148.15 -7.71 34.87
C GLU A 368 147.71 -8.69 33.77
N GLY A 369 146.86 -8.26 32.83
CA GLY A 369 146.48 -9.01 31.64
C GLY A 369 145.24 -9.91 31.78
N GLU A 370 144.40 -9.72 32.80
CA GLU A 370 143.13 -10.44 32.97
C GLU A 370 141.90 -9.53 32.73
N GLU A 371 140.87 -10.07 32.07
CA GLU A 371 139.61 -9.39 31.68
C GLU A 371 138.46 -9.69 32.67
N GLU A 372 137.73 -8.65 33.13
CA GLU A 372 136.55 -8.76 34.04
C GLU A 372 135.28 -8.09 33.46
N GLU A 373 134.11 -8.72 33.64
CA GLU A 373 132.78 -8.27 33.18
C GLU A 373 131.90 -7.62 34.27
N ILE A 374 131.09 -6.60 33.92
CA ILE A 374 130.16 -5.88 34.81
C ILE A 374 128.77 -5.65 34.15
N GLU A 375 127.66 -5.77 34.90
CA GLU A 375 126.24 -5.66 34.47
C GLU A 375 125.54 -4.30 34.78
N VAL A 376 124.64 -3.79 33.91
CA VAL A 376 123.82 -2.56 34.08
C VAL A 376 122.33 -2.76 33.68
N LYS A 377 121.35 -2.17 34.42
CA LYS A 377 119.86 -2.37 34.30
C LYS A 377 119.05 -1.17 33.72
N LYS A 378 117.91 -1.39 33.00
CA LYS A 378 116.98 -0.39 32.38
C LYS A 378 115.47 -0.78 32.41
N GLU A 379 114.52 0.17 32.58
CA GLU A 379 113.04 -0.07 32.64
C GLU A 379 112.23 0.19 31.34
N VAL A 380 111.10 -0.51 31.12
CA VAL A 380 110.13 -0.42 29.99
C VAL A 380 108.67 -0.63 30.45
N VAL A 381 107.70 0.15 29.92
CA VAL A 381 106.24 0.06 30.21
C VAL A 381 105.48 -0.79 29.18
N VAL A 382 104.60 -1.70 29.62
CA VAL A 382 103.81 -2.66 28.82
C VAL A 382 102.31 -2.56 29.17
N THR A 383 101.41 -2.76 28.20
CA THR A 383 99.95 -2.74 28.42
C THR A 383 99.43 -4.15 28.69
N VAL A 384 98.69 -4.35 29.79
CA VAL A 384 98.15 -5.63 30.26
C VAL A 384 96.61 -5.55 30.34
N TRP A 385 95.91 -6.53 29.77
CA TRP A 385 94.45 -6.60 29.83
C TRP A 385 94.00 -7.31 31.11
N LYS A 386 92.97 -6.77 31.79
CA LYS A 386 92.39 -7.34 33.01
C LYS A 386 90.88 -7.51 32.84
N GLU A 387 90.33 -8.58 33.40
CA GLU A 387 88.88 -8.78 33.50
C GLU A 387 88.30 -7.91 34.62
N VAL A 388 87.22 -7.20 34.33
CA VAL A 388 86.47 -6.38 35.29
C VAL A 388 85.01 -6.84 35.29
N GLU A 389 84.43 -7.03 36.47
CA GLU A 389 83.01 -7.38 36.61
C GLU A 389 82.13 -6.12 36.56
N GLU A 390 81.15 -6.08 35.66
CA GLU A 390 80.13 -5.03 35.56
C GLU A 390 78.75 -5.59 35.87
N GLU A 391 77.94 -4.85 36.62
CA GLU A 391 76.56 -5.20 36.94
C GLU A 391 75.62 -4.76 35.80
N VAL A 392 74.90 -5.71 35.21
CA VAL A 392 73.91 -5.46 34.15
C VAL A 392 72.52 -5.78 34.71
N VAL A 393 71.58 -4.85 34.58
CA VAL A 393 70.17 -5.06 34.95
C VAL A 393 69.47 -5.79 33.80
N ILE A 394 68.97 -6.99 34.08
CA ILE A 394 68.18 -7.81 33.18
C ILE A 394 66.71 -7.66 33.59
N GLU A 395 65.85 -7.27 32.65
CA GLU A 395 64.41 -7.23 32.85
C GLU A 395 63.79 -8.53 32.32
N ILE A 396 63.16 -9.31 33.19
CA ILE A 396 62.45 -10.55 32.84
C ILE A 396 60.96 -10.24 32.85
N LYS A 397 60.30 -10.39 31.70
CA LYS A 397 58.87 -10.15 31.54
C LYS A 397 58.09 -11.41 31.96
N HIS A 398 57.26 -11.29 32.98
CA HIS A 398 56.31 -12.31 33.42
C HIS A 398 54.90 -11.91 33.01
N GLN A 399 54.05 -12.90 32.72
CA GLN A 399 52.65 -12.68 32.40
C GLN A 399 51.81 -13.72 33.13
N TYR A 400 50.83 -13.27 33.90
CA TYR A 400 49.84 -14.17 34.49
C TYR A 400 49.01 -14.85 33.40
N PRO A 401 48.37 -16.01 33.67
CA PRO A 401 47.42 -16.59 32.74
C PRO A 401 46.26 -15.62 32.47
N GLY A 402 45.86 -15.46 31.20
CA GLY A 402 44.65 -14.73 30.83
C GLY A 402 43.37 -15.45 31.27
N LEU A 403 42.23 -14.76 31.22
CA LEU A 403 40.93 -15.37 31.41
C LEU A 403 40.51 -16.16 30.17
N ASP A 404 39.66 -17.14 30.40
CA ASP A 404 39.02 -17.92 29.35
C ASP A 404 38.05 -17.05 28.56
N GLY A 405 37.84 -17.41 27.29
CA GLY A 405 36.76 -16.81 26.51
C GLY A 405 35.42 -17.43 26.91
N GLY A 406 34.37 -16.62 26.94
CA GLY A 406 33.03 -17.11 27.21
C GLY A 406 32.53 -18.01 26.09
N ASN A 407 31.68 -18.97 26.42
CA ASN A 407 31.03 -19.84 25.45
C ASN A 407 29.94 -19.08 24.69
N GLY A 408 29.72 -19.42 23.42
CA GLY A 408 28.54 -18.95 22.70
C GLY A 408 27.28 -19.63 23.22
N GLY A 409 26.18 -18.89 23.30
CA GLY A 409 24.88 -19.41 23.64
C GLY A 409 24.35 -20.34 22.54
N PRO A 410 23.58 -21.39 22.87
CA PRO A 410 22.95 -22.22 21.87
C PRO A 410 21.84 -21.45 21.13
N GLY A 411 21.60 -21.80 19.86
CA GLY A 411 20.43 -21.30 19.14
C GLY A 411 19.15 -21.96 19.62
N GLY A 412 18.04 -21.23 19.53
CA GLY A 412 16.71 -21.75 19.85
C GLY A 412 16.19 -22.70 18.78
N THR A 413 15.27 -23.59 19.16
CA THR A 413 14.63 -24.53 18.23
C THR A 413 13.61 -23.79 17.35
N GLY A 414 13.38 -24.26 16.12
CA GLY A 414 12.21 -23.84 15.35
C GLY A 414 10.92 -24.48 15.86
N GLY A 415 9.80 -23.78 15.70
CA GLY A 415 8.46 -24.24 16.04
C GLY A 415 7.86 -25.14 14.96
N ILE A 416 6.88 -25.94 15.36
CA ILE A 416 6.14 -26.87 14.49
C ILE A 416 5.00 -26.10 13.81
N ALA A 417 4.75 -26.34 12.52
CA ALA A 417 3.58 -25.79 11.85
C ALA A 417 2.29 -26.51 12.24
N GLY A 418 1.17 -25.80 12.11
CA GLY A 418 -0.16 -26.40 12.22
C GLY A 418 -0.59 -27.09 10.94
N ASP A 419 -1.32 -28.19 11.08
CA ASP A 419 -1.99 -28.87 9.96
C ASP A 419 -3.10 -28.00 9.37
N GLY A 420 -3.40 -28.21 8.09
CA GLY A 420 -4.57 -27.63 7.45
C GLY A 420 -5.86 -28.28 7.93
N GLY A 421 -6.93 -27.51 8.05
CA GLY A 421 -8.24 -28.04 8.41
C GLY A 421 -8.87 -28.79 7.23
N ASP A 422 -9.61 -29.86 7.50
CA ASP A 422 -10.37 -30.58 6.46
C ASP A 422 -11.46 -29.71 5.81
N GLY A 423 -11.79 -30.02 4.56
CA GLY A 423 -12.95 -29.48 3.87
C GLY A 423 -14.24 -30.10 4.43
N GLY A 424 -15.29 -29.29 4.57
CA GLY A 424 -16.59 -29.78 5.02
C GLY A 424 -17.30 -30.58 3.93
N SER A 425 -18.01 -31.64 4.30
CA SER A 425 -18.77 -32.42 3.34
C SER A 425 -19.97 -31.64 2.81
N ILE A 426 -20.34 -31.88 1.56
CA ILE A 426 -21.43 -31.22 0.86
C ILE A 426 -22.42 -32.28 0.39
N TRP A 427 -23.67 -32.18 0.83
CA TRP A 427 -24.76 -33.03 0.37
C TRP A 427 -25.69 -32.21 -0.52
N LEU A 428 -25.87 -32.66 -1.76
CA LEU A 428 -26.76 -32.07 -2.74
C LEU A 428 -28.00 -32.96 -2.88
N TYR A 429 -29.15 -32.44 -2.47
CA TYR A 429 -30.44 -33.08 -2.55
C TYR A 429 -31.24 -32.49 -3.70
N PHE A 430 -31.72 -33.33 -4.60
CA PHE A 430 -32.54 -32.91 -5.75
C PHE A 430 -33.89 -33.61 -5.72
N THR A 431 -34.96 -32.86 -5.93
CA THR A 431 -36.25 -33.42 -6.34
C THR A 431 -36.14 -34.03 -7.74
N GLU A 432 -37.10 -34.90 -8.09
CA GLU A 432 -37.06 -35.64 -9.36
C GLU A 432 -37.02 -34.72 -10.59
N ASP A 433 -37.76 -33.61 -10.54
CA ASP A 433 -37.85 -32.59 -11.59
C ASP A 433 -36.70 -31.60 -11.61
N ALA A 434 -36.03 -31.35 -10.48
CA ALA A 434 -34.79 -30.58 -10.41
C ALA A 434 -33.57 -31.37 -10.89
N ARG A 435 -33.59 -32.71 -10.79
CA ARG A 435 -32.46 -33.59 -11.10
C ARG A 435 -31.83 -33.39 -12.48
N PRO A 436 -32.56 -33.16 -13.59
CA PRO A 436 -31.97 -32.87 -14.90
C PRO A 436 -31.04 -31.64 -14.88
N TRP A 437 -31.26 -30.71 -13.95
CA TRP A 437 -30.53 -29.46 -13.80
C TRP A 437 -29.33 -29.54 -12.85
N GLN A 438 -28.99 -30.72 -12.33
CA GLN A 438 -27.87 -30.90 -11.40
C GLN A 438 -26.54 -30.31 -11.92
N HIS A 439 -26.34 -30.30 -13.23
CA HIS A 439 -25.14 -29.78 -13.89
C HIS A 439 -24.95 -28.25 -13.72
N LEU A 440 -26.00 -27.53 -13.30
CA LEU A 440 -25.96 -26.11 -12.97
C LEU A 440 -25.45 -25.84 -11.54
N ILE A 441 -25.37 -26.87 -10.71
CA ILE A 441 -24.93 -26.81 -9.32
C ILE A 441 -23.51 -27.39 -9.23
N ARG A 442 -22.54 -26.55 -8.86
CA ARG A 442 -21.13 -26.94 -8.70
C ARG A 442 -20.79 -26.95 -7.22
N ALA A 443 -20.34 -28.10 -6.72
CA ALA A 443 -19.84 -28.23 -5.36
C ALA A 443 -18.32 -28.40 -5.36
N ARG A 444 -17.65 -27.77 -4.40
CA ARG A 444 -16.25 -27.99 -4.09
C ARG A 444 -16.08 -28.10 -2.58
N SER A 445 -15.55 -29.23 -2.14
CA SER A 445 -15.06 -29.40 -0.78
C SER A 445 -13.57 -29.62 -0.86
N SER A 446 -12.77 -28.76 -0.23
CA SER A 446 -11.31 -28.94 -0.22
C SER A 446 -10.71 -28.68 1.14
N GLY A 447 -9.71 -29.48 1.50
CA GLY A 447 -8.89 -29.24 2.67
C GLY A 447 -8.10 -27.93 2.57
N GLY A 448 -7.78 -27.36 3.72
CA GLY A 448 -6.84 -26.27 3.85
C GLY A 448 -5.41 -26.77 3.71
N SER A 449 -4.52 -25.90 3.24
CA SER A 449 -3.10 -26.23 3.17
C SER A 449 -2.47 -26.22 4.55
N ALA A 450 -1.45 -27.03 4.76
CA ALA A 450 -0.66 -27.00 5.98
C ALA A 450 0.26 -25.79 6.10
N GLY A 451 0.71 -25.52 7.32
CA GLY A 451 1.78 -24.57 7.59
C GLY A 451 3.17 -25.16 7.34
N ARG A 452 4.17 -24.28 7.31
CA ARG A 452 5.58 -24.63 7.19
C ARG A 452 6.29 -24.56 8.53
N ASN A 453 7.05 -25.60 8.90
CA ASN A 453 7.87 -25.61 10.11
C ASN A 453 8.89 -24.47 10.14
N GLY A 454 9.18 -23.98 11.34
CA GLY A 454 10.22 -22.99 11.56
C GLY A 454 11.62 -23.60 11.52
N ASP A 455 12.55 -22.91 10.87
CA ASP A 455 13.98 -23.20 10.93
C ASP A 455 14.56 -22.91 12.33
N GLY A 456 15.61 -23.65 12.71
CA GLY A 456 16.33 -23.52 13.96
C GLY A 456 17.28 -22.32 13.98
N GLY A 457 17.46 -21.76 15.16
CA GLY A 457 18.39 -20.68 15.41
C GLY A 457 19.84 -21.16 15.35
N ARG A 458 20.75 -20.33 14.85
CA ARG A 458 22.19 -20.66 14.87
C ARG A 458 22.76 -20.45 16.27
N GLY A 459 23.69 -21.31 16.69
CA GLY A 459 24.45 -21.11 17.93
C GLY A 459 25.41 -19.94 17.80
N GLY A 460 25.65 -19.25 18.91
CA GLY A 460 26.64 -18.19 19.01
C GLY A 460 28.06 -18.74 18.98
N ASN A 461 29.02 -17.93 18.60
CA ASN A 461 30.43 -18.29 18.57
C ASN A 461 31.04 -18.21 19.97
N GLY A 462 31.99 -19.09 20.26
CA GLY A 462 32.80 -18.97 21.47
C GLY A 462 33.76 -17.78 21.40
N GLY A 463 33.86 -17.06 22.51
CA GLY A 463 34.82 -15.98 22.70
C GLY A 463 36.25 -16.49 22.72
N ARG A 464 37.19 -15.69 22.21
CA ARG A 464 38.61 -16.04 22.29
C ARG A 464 39.12 -15.83 23.71
N GLY A 465 39.79 -16.82 24.30
CA GLY A 465 40.49 -16.64 25.58
C GLY A 465 41.69 -15.72 25.43
N GLY A 466 42.12 -15.12 26.54
CA GLY A 466 43.37 -14.37 26.61
C GLY A 466 44.58 -15.30 26.56
N ASP A 467 45.76 -14.75 26.83
CA ASP A 467 47.05 -15.46 26.75
C ASP A 467 47.19 -16.75 27.61
N GLY A 468 46.18 -17.09 28.44
CA GLY A 468 46.11 -18.29 29.26
C GLY A 468 45.56 -19.57 28.59
N LYS A 469 44.73 -19.48 27.54
CA LYS A 469 43.90 -20.60 26.98
C LYS A 469 43.00 -21.30 28.04
N PRO A 470 41.71 -21.57 27.74
CA PRO A 470 41.18 -21.85 26.40
C PRO A 470 40.22 -20.78 25.83
N THR A 471 39.95 -20.89 24.53
CA THR A 471 38.82 -20.22 23.88
C THR A 471 37.51 -20.87 24.33
N GLY A 472 36.45 -20.07 24.49
CA GLY A 472 35.11 -20.57 24.72
C GLY A 472 34.63 -21.43 23.56
N ARG A 473 33.71 -22.34 23.85
CA ARG A 473 33.08 -23.21 22.84
C ARG A 473 31.99 -22.45 22.11
N SER A 474 31.83 -22.68 20.81
CA SER A 474 30.63 -22.23 20.11
C SER A 474 29.40 -22.96 20.63
N GLY A 475 28.30 -22.24 20.73
CA GLY A 475 26.98 -22.79 20.99
C GLY A 475 26.53 -23.69 19.85
N TYR A 476 25.69 -24.65 20.19
CA TYR A 476 25.08 -25.53 19.20
C TYR A 476 23.98 -24.80 18.42
N ASN A 477 23.82 -25.11 17.14
CA ASN A 477 22.63 -24.70 16.41
C ASN A 477 21.41 -25.35 17.05
N GLY A 478 20.35 -24.58 17.24
CA GLY A 478 19.05 -25.12 17.54
C GLY A 478 18.58 -25.98 16.37
N PRO A 479 17.92 -27.11 16.63
CA PRO A 479 17.34 -27.92 15.58
C PRO A 479 16.24 -27.12 14.88
N ASP A 480 16.14 -27.33 13.56
CA ASP A 480 14.93 -26.98 12.81
C ASP A 480 13.72 -27.69 13.43
N GLY A 481 12.53 -27.12 13.26
CA GLY A 481 11.29 -27.87 13.49
C GLY A 481 11.38 -29.21 12.76
N PRO A 482 10.85 -30.30 13.35
CA PRO A 482 11.14 -31.67 12.95
C PRO A 482 10.97 -31.87 11.43
N SER A 483 12.11 -31.98 10.73
CA SER A 483 12.13 -32.20 9.27
C SER A 483 11.68 -33.61 8.89
N VAL A 484 11.69 -34.54 9.85
CA VAL A 484 11.33 -35.96 9.68
C VAL A 484 9.85 -36.13 9.27
N PHE A 485 9.01 -35.10 9.47
CA PHE A 485 7.60 -35.09 9.03
C PHE A 485 7.27 -34.10 7.90
N GLY A 486 8.24 -33.36 7.35
CA GLY A 486 7.97 -32.42 6.25
C GLY A 486 7.13 -31.21 6.67
N TRP A 487 6.44 -30.58 5.69
CA TRP A 487 5.40 -29.59 5.99
C TRP A 487 4.34 -30.26 6.87
N ALA A 488 3.56 -29.50 7.64
CA ALA A 488 2.42 -30.08 8.33
C ALA A 488 1.47 -30.78 7.32
N TYR A 489 0.48 -31.54 7.78
CA TYR A 489 -0.41 -32.24 6.86
C TYR A 489 -1.43 -31.26 6.26
N ASP A 490 -1.62 -31.34 4.94
CA ASP A 490 -2.77 -30.70 4.30
C ASP A 490 -4.06 -31.37 4.82
N GLY A 491 -5.11 -30.57 5.01
CA GLY A 491 -6.42 -31.08 5.34
C GLY A 491 -6.96 -31.98 4.21
N HIS A 492 -7.81 -32.92 4.57
CA HIS A 492 -8.48 -33.77 3.61
C HIS A 492 -9.64 -33.04 2.93
N ASP A 493 -9.87 -33.36 1.65
CA ASP A 493 -11.08 -32.93 0.95
C ASP A 493 -12.30 -33.63 1.57
N GLY A 494 -13.37 -32.87 1.80
CA GLY A 494 -14.64 -33.43 2.26
C GLY A 494 -15.38 -34.16 1.14
N LYS A 495 -16.42 -34.91 1.51
CA LYS A 495 -17.20 -35.70 0.55
C LYS A 495 -18.23 -34.82 -0.14
N ILE A 496 -18.42 -35.03 -1.44
CA ILE A 496 -19.56 -34.46 -2.18
C ILE A 496 -20.50 -35.61 -2.53
N GLN A 497 -21.73 -35.55 -2.04
CA GLN A 497 -22.73 -36.59 -2.28
C GLN A 497 -23.97 -35.99 -2.93
N ILE A 498 -24.51 -36.68 -3.94
CA ILE A 498 -25.75 -36.30 -4.61
C ILE A 498 -26.80 -37.34 -4.24
N MET A 499 -27.95 -36.89 -3.73
CA MET A 499 -29.04 -37.74 -3.29
C MET A 499 -30.39 -37.24 -3.82
N PRO A 500 -31.35 -38.15 -4.05
CA PRO A 500 -32.73 -37.72 -4.28
C PRO A 500 -33.35 -37.20 -2.97
N THR A 501 -34.34 -36.32 -3.09
CA THR A 501 -35.23 -35.95 -1.97
C THR A 501 -36.67 -35.79 -2.45
N GLU A 502 -37.62 -36.09 -1.56
CA GLU A 502 -39.03 -35.76 -1.74
C GLU A 502 -39.42 -34.48 -0.96
N GLU A 503 -38.49 -33.93 -0.16
CA GLU A 503 -38.75 -32.77 0.68
C GLU A 503 -38.87 -31.49 -0.15
N PHE A 504 -40.06 -30.90 -0.11
CA PHE A 504 -40.34 -29.58 -0.67
C PHE A 504 -40.29 -28.53 0.45
N PHE A 505 -39.34 -27.61 0.38
CA PHE A 505 -39.31 -26.46 1.29
C PHE A 505 -40.38 -25.47 0.83
N PHE A 506 -41.57 -25.54 1.42
CA PHE A 506 -42.64 -24.61 1.10
C PHE A 506 -42.19 -23.16 1.27
N TYR A 507 -42.24 -22.42 0.17
CA TYR A 507 -42.32 -20.97 0.21
C TYR A 507 -43.69 -20.61 0.81
N LEU A 508 -43.75 -20.40 2.13
CA LEU A 508 -44.80 -19.54 2.67
C LEU A 508 -44.47 -18.14 2.15
N SER A 509 -45.01 -17.80 0.98
CA SER A 509 -45.12 -16.41 0.58
C SER A 509 -45.79 -15.71 1.75
N VAL A 510 -45.05 -14.85 2.47
CA VAL A 510 -45.65 -14.00 3.49
C VAL A 510 -46.67 -13.17 2.72
N THR A 511 -47.94 -13.57 2.79
CA THR A 511 -49.04 -12.80 2.24
C THR A 511 -48.94 -11.41 2.86
N PRO A 512 -48.92 -10.34 2.04
CA PRO A 512 -48.60 -8.99 2.49
C PRO A 512 -49.53 -8.45 3.57
#